data_AF-G9KDH0-F1
#
_entry.id   AF-G9KDH0-F1
#
_cell.length_a   1.000
_cell.length_b   1.000
_cell.length_c   1.000
_cell.angle_alpha   90.00
_cell.angle_beta   90.00
_cell.angle_gamma   90.00
#
_symmetry.space_group_name_H-M   'P 1'
#
loop_
_entity.id
_entity.type
_entity.pdbx_description
1 polymer ?
#
loop_
_entity_poly.entity_id
_entity_poly.type
_entity_poly.pdbx_seq_one_letter_code
_entity_poly.pdbx_strand_id
1 'polypeptide(L)'
;LSAVVMTYWPNFAKTGDPNQPVPQDTKFIHTKPNRFEEVVWSKFNSKEKQYLHIGLKPRVRDNYRANKVAFWLELVPHLHNLHTELFTTTTRL
;
A
#
# COMPACT_ATOMS: atom_id res chain seq x y z
N LEU A 1 6.24 -17.76 -0.56
CA LEU A 1 5.61 -16.46 -0.86
C LEU A 1 4.34 -16.64 -1.68
N SER A 2 4.35 -17.44 -2.75
CA SER A 2 3.14 -17.68 -3.56
C SER A 2 1.94 -18.17 -2.76
N ALA A 3 2.12 -19.18 -1.89
CA ALA A 3 1.07 -19.69 -1.00
C ALA A 3 0.46 -18.60 -0.10
N VAL A 4 1.28 -17.67 0.41
CA VAL A 4 0.82 -16.55 1.25
C VAL A 4 -0.16 -15.66 0.50
N VAL A 5 0.20 -15.25 -0.71
CA VAL A 5 -0.65 -14.40 -1.56
C VAL A 5 -1.93 -15.15 -1.93
N MET A 6 -1.80 -16.45 -2.24
CA MET A 6 -2.92 -17.34 -2.53
C MET A 6 -3.79 -17.69 -1.31
N THR A 7 -3.39 -17.31 -0.10
CA THR A 7 -4.26 -17.34 1.08
C THR A 7 -4.97 -16.00 1.27
N TYR A 8 -4.24 -14.88 1.22
CA TYR A 8 -4.83 -13.55 1.42
C TYR A 8 -5.88 -13.16 0.36
N TRP A 9 -5.62 -13.45 -0.93
CA TRP A 9 -6.53 -13.03 -2.00
C TRP A 9 -7.89 -13.75 -1.95
N PRO A 10 -7.94 -15.09 -1.86
CA PRO A 10 -9.21 -15.80 -1.74
C PRO A 10 -9.94 -15.51 -0.43
N ASN A 11 -9.22 -15.27 0.67
CA ASN A 11 -9.81 -14.80 1.92
C ASN A 11 -10.58 -13.49 1.71
N PHE A 12 -9.91 -12.49 1.12
CA PHE A 12 -10.53 -11.22 0.78
C PHE A 12 -11.74 -11.38 -0.15
N ALA A 13 -11.63 -12.22 -1.18
CA ALA A 13 -12.73 -12.49 -2.10
C ALA A 13 -13.96 -13.13 -1.41
N LYS A 14 -13.74 -13.92 -0.35
CA LYS A 14 -14.81 -14.60 0.41
C LYS A 14 -15.48 -13.71 1.44
N THR A 15 -14.72 -12.86 2.14
CA THR A 15 -15.20 -12.18 3.36
C THR A 15 -15.02 -10.67 3.35
N GLY A 16 -14.24 -10.13 2.41
CA GLY A 16 -13.76 -8.75 2.44
C GLY A 16 -12.60 -8.51 3.42
N ASP A 17 -12.21 -9.52 4.21
CA ASP A 17 -11.04 -9.47 5.11
C ASP A 17 -9.96 -10.45 4.61
N PRO A 18 -8.77 -9.97 4.20
CA PRO A 18 -7.71 -10.86 3.74
C PRO A 18 -7.23 -11.84 4.83
N ASN A 19 -7.45 -11.55 6.12
CA ASN A 19 -7.02 -12.39 7.23
C ASN A 19 -7.99 -13.54 7.53
N GLN A 20 -9.18 -13.57 6.90
CA GLN A 20 -10.25 -14.53 7.21
C GLN A 20 -10.82 -15.20 5.95
N PRO A 21 -11.16 -16.49 5.99
CA PRO A 21 -11.21 -17.36 7.18
C PRO A 21 -9.94 -18.19 7.41
N VAL A 22 -9.02 -18.23 6.44
CA VAL A 22 -7.84 -19.12 6.51
C VAL A 22 -6.63 -18.33 7.03
N PRO A 23 -6.06 -18.65 8.21
CA PRO A 23 -4.87 -17.98 8.71
C PRO A 23 -3.61 -18.33 7.91
N GLN A 24 -2.56 -17.53 8.09
CA GLN A 24 -1.25 -17.66 7.43
C GLN A 24 -0.35 -18.71 8.08
N ASP A 25 -0.86 -19.90 8.41
CA ASP A 25 -0.08 -20.95 9.08
C ASP A 25 0.95 -21.62 8.16
N THR A 26 2.05 -22.13 8.71
CA THR A 26 2.94 -23.06 8.01
C THR A 26 2.23 -24.40 7.78
N LYS A 27 2.06 -24.76 6.52
CA LYS A 27 1.50 -26.05 6.07
C LYS A 27 2.52 -26.80 5.20
N PHE A 28 2.28 -28.09 4.94
CA PHE A 28 3.15 -28.92 4.08
C PHE A 28 3.39 -28.34 2.67
N ILE A 29 2.44 -27.57 2.15
CA ILE A 29 2.57 -26.87 0.85
C ILE A 29 3.66 -25.78 0.87
N HIS A 30 4.11 -25.35 2.05
CA HIS A 30 5.22 -24.41 2.22
C HIS A 30 6.54 -25.18 2.30
N THR A 31 7.49 -24.86 1.42
CA THR A 31 8.84 -25.44 1.45
C THR A 31 9.72 -24.87 2.57
N LYS A 32 9.26 -23.80 3.25
CA LYS A 32 9.92 -23.11 4.37
C LYS A 32 8.85 -22.55 5.32
N PRO A 33 9.19 -22.29 6.60
CA PRO A 33 8.27 -21.65 7.54
C PRO A 33 7.67 -20.36 6.99
N ASN A 34 6.37 -20.18 7.19
CA ASN A 34 5.65 -19.02 6.74
C ASN A 34 5.96 -17.80 7.62
N ARG A 35 6.71 -16.85 7.07
CA ARG A 35 7.09 -15.62 7.77
C ARG A 35 5.93 -14.65 8.02
N PHE A 36 4.73 -14.97 7.55
CA PHE A 36 3.53 -14.14 7.67
C PHE A 36 2.57 -14.62 8.78
N GLU A 37 2.89 -15.69 9.52
CA GLU A 37 2.03 -16.25 10.58
C GLU A 37 1.53 -15.18 11.57
N GLU A 38 2.43 -14.34 12.06
CA GLU A 38 2.13 -13.28 13.03
C GLU A 38 1.82 -11.93 12.37
N VAL A 39 1.71 -11.89 11.04
CA VAL A 39 1.52 -10.64 10.29
C VAL A 39 0.05 -10.48 9.91
N VAL A 40 -0.63 -9.60 10.65
CA VAL A 40 -2.00 -9.19 10.34
C VAL A 40 -1.99 -8.10 9.26
N TRP A 41 -2.74 -8.32 8.18
CA TRP A 41 -2.95 -7.28 7.18
C TRP A 41 -4.02 -6.30 7.66
N SER A 42 -3.57 -5.23 8.31
CA SER A 42 -4.44 -4.16 8.79
C SER A 42 -5.13 -3.42 7.64
N LYS A 43 -6.39 -3.03 7.86
CA LYS A 43 -7.16 -2.21 6.92
C LYS A 43 -6.52 -0.83 6.74
N PHE A 44 -6.41 -0.40 5.49
CA PHE A 44 -5.95 0.96 5.19
C PHE A 44 -6.91 2.00 5.79
N ASN A 45 -6.36 3.01 6.45
CA ASN A 45 -7.10 4.18 6.91
C ASN A 45 -6.34 5.46 6.52
N SER A 46 -7.05 6.56 6.25
CA SER A 46 -6.44 7.79 5.73
C SER A 46 -5.51 8.50 6.72
N LYS A 47 -5.64 8.21 8.02
CA LYS A 47 -4.84 8.82 9.10
C LYS A 47 -3.45 8.19 9.17
N GLU A 48 -3.40 6.87 9.29
CA GLU A 48 -2.16 6.11 9.49
C GLU A 48 -1.58 5.57 8.18
N LYS A 49 -2.39 5.49 7.11
CA LYS A 49 -1.99 5.05 5.77
C LYS A 49 -1.19 3.74 5.77
N GLN A 50 -1.60 2.80 6.63
CA GLN A 50 -0.95 1.50 6.78
C GLN A 50 -1.10 0.62 5.55
N TYR A 51 -0.04 -0.12 5.23
CA TYR A 51 -0.01 -1.12 4.16
C TYR A 51 0.83 -2.33 4.57
N LEU A 52 0.52 -3.49 3.99
CA LEU A 52 1.32 -4.70 4.13
C LEU A 52 2.47 -4.69 3.11
N HIS A 53 3.71 -4.75 3.58
CA HIS A 53 4.87 -4.99 2.73
C HIS A 53 5.06 -6.49 2.48
N ILE A 54 4.66 -6.96 1.31
CA ILE A 54 4.77 -8.36 0.89
C ILE A 54 6.18 -8.63 0.35
N GLY A 55 6.98 -9.40 1.09
CA GLY A 55 8.32 -9.80 0.69
C GLY A 55 8.93 -10.84 1.63
N LEU A 56 10.23 -11.11 1.52
CA LEU A 56 10.92 -12.08 2.39
C LEU A 56 11.00 -11.64 3.86
N LYS A 57 10.86 -10.34 4.13
CA LYS A 57 10.78 -9.75 5.48
C LYS A 57 9.44 -9.01 5.58
N PRO A 58 8.32 -9.73 5.80
CA PRO A 58 7.00 -9.12 5.83
C PRO A 58 6.85 -8.19 7.04
N ARG A 59 6.22 -7.03 6.82
CA ARG A 59 5.95 -6.02 7.84
C ARG A 59 4.73 -5.20 7.47
N VAL A 60 3.95 -4.78 8.45
CA VAL A 60 3.04 -3.65 8.28
C VAL A 60 3.88 -2.37 8.38
N ARG A 61 3.68 -1.45 7.44
CA ARG A 61 4.33 -0.14 7.42
C ARG A 61 3.29 0.93 7.09
N ASP A 62 3.63 2.17 7.32
CA ASP A 62 2.82 3.33 6.99
C ASP A 62 3.43 4.14 5.84
N ASN A 63 2.64 5.06 5.29
CA ASN A 63 3.14 6.16 4.45
C ASN A 63 3.98 5.70 3.25
N TYR A 64 3.49 4.72 2.49
CA TYR A 64 4.21 4.16 1.35
C TYR A 64 4.72 5.25 0.40
N ARG A 65 6.04 5.43 0.36
CA ARG A 65 6.75 6.43 -0.46
C ARG A 65 6.21 7.85 -0.29
N ALA A 66 5.81 8.25 0.92
CA ALA A 66 5.13 9.52 1.20
C ALA A 66 5.78 10.74 0.53
N ASN A 67 7.10 10.91 0.61
CA ASN A 67 7.78 12.05 -0.04
C ASN A 67 7.56 12.10 -1.56
N LYS A 68 7.61 10.94 -2.23
CA LYS A 68 7.36 10.87 -3.68
C LYS A 68 5.88 11.06 -4.00
N VAL A 69 4.98 10.57 -3.15
CA VAL A 69 3.55 10.76 -3.30
C VAL A 69 3.18 12.25 -3.13
N ALA A 70 3.66 12.90 -2.07
CA ALA A 70 3.46 14.32 -1.81
C ALA A 70 4.08 15.20 -2.92
N PHE A 71 5.27 14.84 -3.42
CA PHE A 71 5.86 15.53 -4.57
C PHE A 71 4.90 15.59 -5.77
N TRP A 72 4.29 14.47 -6.15
CA TRP A 72 3.40 14.41 -7.32
C TRP A 72 2.00 14.97 -7.06
N LEU A 73 1.47 14.82 -5.85
CA LEU A 73 0.11 15.25 -5.52
C LEU A 73 0.02 16.72 -5.07
N GLU A 74 1.09 17.27 -4.51
CA GLU A 74 1.08 18.61 -3.91
C GLU A 74 2.05 19.53 -4.64
N LEU A 75 3.33 19.18 -4.70
CA LEU A 75 4.36 20.09 -5.22
C LEU A 75 4.21 20.34 -6.73
N VAL A 76 4.10 19.28 -7.53
CA VAL A 76 4.02 19.41 -8.99
C VAL A 76 2.78 20.22 -9.43
N PRO A 77 1.56 19.93 -8.92
CA PRO A 77 0.39 20.75 -9.23
C PRO A 77 0.53 22.21 -8.79
N HIS A 78 1.12 22.46 -7.61
CA HIS A 78 1.36 23.82 -7.14
C HIS A 78 2.28 24.60 -8.08
N LEU A 79 3.39 24.01 -8.51
CA LEU A 79 4.32 24.64 -9.46
C LEU A 79 3.69 24.87 -10.84
N HIS A 80 2.86 23.95 -11.31
CA HIS A 80 2.16 24.09 -12.59
C HIS A 80 1.14 25.24 -12.59
N ASN A 81 0.42 25.41 -11.48
CA ASN A 81 -0.54 26.51 -11.31
C ASN A 81 0.18 27.87 -11.25
N LEU A 82 1.26 27.97 -10.48
CA LEU A 82 2.09 29.18 -10.41
C LEU A 82 2.59 29.61 -11.79
N HIS A 83 3.07 28.66 -12.60
CA HIS A 83 3.47 28.94 -13.97
C HIS A 83 2.29 29.53 -14.77
N THR A 84 1.13 28.88 -14.76
CA THR A 84 -0.06 29.33 -15.50
C THR A 84 -0.49 30.77 -15.13
N GLU A 85 -0.46 31.13 -13.85
CA GLU A 85 -0.76 32.49 -13.39
C GLU A 85 0.24 33.54 -13.92
N LEU A 86 1.53 33.21 -13.97
CA LEU A 86 2.57 34.11 -14.50
C LEU A 86 2.38 34.39 -16.01
N PHE A 87 2.01 33.37 -16.80
CA PHE A 87 1.79 33.53 -18.25
C PHE A 87 0.49 34.28 -18.58
N THR A 88 -0.57 34.09 -17.80
CA THR A 88 -1.83 34.84 -17.99
C THR A 88 -1.68 36.33 -17.64
N THR A 89 -0.83 36.67 -16.66
CA THR A 89 -0.56 38.06 -16.26
C THR A 89 0.29 38.80 -17.30
N THR A 90 1.29 38.12 -17.88
CA THR A 90 2.18 38.71 -18.91
C THR A 90 1.48 38.95 -20.25
N THR A 91 0.46 38.14 -20.59
CA THR A 91 -0.29 38.28 -21.86
C THR A 91 -1.42 39.32 -21.76
N ARG A 92 -1.72 39.81 -20.56
CA ARG A 92 -2.78 40.82 -20.30
C ARG A 92 -2.26 42.24 -20.10
N LEU A 93 -0.96 42.47 -20.22
CA LEU A 93 -0.34 43.80 -20.32
C LEU A 93 0.00 44.08 -21.78
#